data_AF-A0AAD2WCL9-F1
#
_entry.id   AF-A0AAD2WCL9-F1
#
_cell.length_a   1.000
_cell.length_b   1.000
_cell.length_c   1.000
_cell.angle_alpha   90.00
_cell.angle_beta   90.00
_cell.angle_gamma   90.00
#
_symmetry.space_group_name_H-M   'P 1'
#
loop_
_entity.id
_entity.type
_entity.pdbx_description
1 polymer ?
#
loop_
_entity_poly.entity_id
_entity_poly.type
_entity_poly.pdbx_seq_one_letter_code
_entity_poly.pdbx_strand_id
1 'polypeptide(L)' 'MSDVAERPVASPCVSICALDEQDICTGCQRTVAEIGRWGRMDNHERRAVLKRCHERAVEAGLILQA' A
#
# COMPACT_ATOMS: atom_id res chain seq x y z
N MET A 1 25.60 1.48 22.81
CA MET A 1 24.36 0.68 22.63
C MET A 1 23.81 1.08 21.27
N SER A 2 23.88 0.19 20.28
CA SER A 2 23.46 0.52 18.92
C SER A 2 21.93 0.43 18.86
N ASP A 3 21.30 1.59 18.90
CA ASP A 3 19.85 1.76 18.70
C ASP A 3 19.55 1.46 17.23
N VAL A 4 19.18 0.21 16.92
CA VAL A 4 18.87 -0.20 15.54
C VAL A 4 17.45 0.24 15.23
N ALA A 5 17.31 1.48 14.76
CA ALA A 5 16.05 1.97 14.22
C ALA A 5 15.56 1.04 13.09
N GLU A 6 14.30 0.61 13.19
CA GLU A 6 13.69 -0.28 12.19
C GLU A 6 13.69 0.37 10.80
N ARG A 7 14.07 -0.39 9.77
CA ARG A 7 14.06 0.12 8.39
C ARG A 7 12.64 0.53 7.98
N PRO A 8 12.47 1.66 7.27
CA PRO A 8 11.18 2.07 6.76
C PRO A 8 10.54 1.02 5.84
N VAL A 9 9.25 0.78 6.01
CA VAL A 9 8.46 -0.06 5.10
C VAL A 9 8.36 0.61 3.73
N ALA A 10 8.69 -0.15 2.69
CA ALA A 10 8.71 0.30 1.31
C ALA A 10 7.29 0.60 0.79
N SER A 11 7.21 1.58 -0.11
CA SER A 11 5.95 1.95 -0.78
C SER A 11 5.56 0.89 -1.82
N PRO A 12 4.26 0.51 -1.93
CA PRO A 12 3.79 -0.39 -2.99
C PRO A 12 3.60 0.33 -4.33
N CYS A 13 3.96 1.61 -4.43
CA CYS A 13 3.74 2.40 -5.63
C CYS A 13 4.55 1.85 -6.82
N VAL A 14 3.87 1.58 -7.93
CA VAL A 14 4.48 1.17 -9.21
C VAL A 14 4.59 2.33 -10.21
N SER A 15 4.50 3.58 -9.71
CA SER A 15 4.55 4.81 -10.51
C SER A 15 3.47 4.91 -11.60
N ILE A 16 2.35 4.20 -11.41
CA ILE A 16 1.13 4.34 -12.20
C ILE A 16 0.10 5.04 -11.31
N CYS A 17 -0.32 6.24 -11.70
CA CYS A 17 -1.32 7.02 -10.99
C CYS A 17 -2.62 7.05 -11.80
N ALA A 18 -3.35 5.93 -11.76
CA ALA A 18 -4.69 5.79 -12.30
C ALA A 18 -5.60 5.29 -11.18
N LEU A 19 -6.73 5.95 -10.98
CA LEU A 19 -7.74 5.61 -9.99
C LEU A 19 -8.97 5.03 -10.68
N ASP A 20 -9.66 4.10 -10.04
CA ASP A 20 -10.99 3.64 -10.45
C ASP A 20 -12.12 4.51 -9.88
N GLU A 21 -13.37 4.10 -10.11
CA GLU A 21 -14.56 4.79 -9.63
C GLU A 21 -14.72 4.76 -8.10
N GLN A 22 -13.94 3.95 -7.39
CA GLN A 22 -13.92 3.83 -5.93
C GLN A 22 -12.71 4.55 -5.30
N ASP A 23 -12.00 5.39 -6.06
CA ASP A 23 -10.79 6.09 -5.63
C ASP A 23 -9.66 5.13 -5.19
N ILE A 24 -9.60 3.94 -5.78
CA ILE A 24 -8.52 2.96 -5.58
C ILE A 24 -7.57 3.02 -6.77
N CYS A 25 -6.26 3.08 -6.47
CA CYS A 25 -5.24 3.08 -7.50
C CYS A 25 -5.14 1.70 -8.17
N THR A 26 -5.37 1.64 -9.48
CA THR A 26 -5.37 0.39 -10.24
C THR A 26 -4.00 -0.29 -10.28
N GLY A 27 -2.91 0.47 -10.10
CA GLY A 27 -1.54 -0.05 -10.07
C GLY A 27 -1.10 -0.57 -8.70
N CYS A 28 -1.26 0.23 -7.64
CA CYS A 28 -0.75 -0.13 -6.29
C CYS A 28 -1.83 -0.54 -5.29
N GLN A 29 -3.10 -0.49 -5.69
CA GLN A 29 -4.27 -0.90 -4.89
C GLN A 29 -4.43 -0.14 -3.57
N ARG A 30 -3.80 1.04 -3.43
CA ARG A 30 -4.05 1.99 -2.33
C ARG A 30 -5.23 2.88 -2.64
N THR A 31 -6.00 3.27 -1.62
CA THR A 31 -7.00 4.34 -1.75
C THR A 31 -6.33 5.71 -1.82
N VAL A 32 -7.02 6.73 -2.37
CA VAL A 32 -6.56 8.13 -2.33
C VAL A 32 -6.19 8.59 -0.91
N ALA A 33 -6.99 8.20 0.09
CA ALA A 33 -6.74 8.54 1.49
C ALA A 33 -5.43 7.92 2.01
N GLU A 34 -5.14 6.67 1.65
CA GLU A 34 -3.88 6.00 2.00
C GLU A 34 -2.69 6.62 1.29
N ILE A 35 -2.83 7.01 0.02
CA ILE A 35 -1.79 7.71 -0.75
C ILE A 35 -1.42 9.03 -0.04
N GLY A 36 -2.41 9.85 0.31
CA GLY A 36 -2.19 11.15 0.95
C GLY A 36 -1.60 11.06 2.36
N ARG A 37 -1.89 9.97 3.09
CA ARG A 37 -1.39 9.78 4.46
C ARG A 37 -0.07 9.00 4.54
N TRP A 38 0.35 8.31 3.48
CA TRP A 38 1.50 7.40 3.49
C TRP A 38 2.78 7.98 4.13
N GLY A 39 3.15 9.21 3.77
CA GLY A 39 4.35 9.87 4.28
C GLY A 39 4.33 10.13 5.80
N ARG A 40 3.15 10.10 6.42
CA ARG A 40 2.95 10.34 7.86
C ARG A 40 2.72 9.05 8.65
N MET A 41 2.61 7.91 7.97
CA MET A 41 2.36 6.62 8.61
C MET A 41 3.63 6.02 9.17
N ASP A 42 3.50 5.38 10.34
CA ASP A 42 4.54 4.52 10.92
C ASP A 42 4.66 3.17 10.18
N ASN A 43 5.64 2.34 10.56
CA ASN A 43 5.85 1.04 9.92
C ASN A 43 4.70 0.05 10.15
N HIS A 44 4.00 0.13 11.27
CA HIS A 44 2.87 -0.73 11.56
C HIS A 44 1.67 -0.37 10.66
N GLU A 45 1.34 0.91 10.56
CA GLU A 45 0.31 1.44 9.67
C GLU A 45 0.60 1.12 8.20
N ARG A 46 1.86 1.28 7.77
CA ARG A 46 2.28 0.94 6.39
C ARG A 46 2.08 -0.53 6.08
N ARG A 47 2.43 -1.44 7.01
CA ARG A 47 2.17 -2.89 6.85
C ARG A 47 0.67 -3.19 6.75
N ALA A 48 -0.15 -2.52 7.55
CA ALA A 48 -1.61 -2.67 7.49
C ALA A 48 -2.17 -2.17 6.14
N VAL A 49 -1.64 -1.09 5.57
CA VAL A 49 -1.97 -0.65 4.20
C VAL A 49 -1.56 -1.70 3.18
N LEU A 50 -0.33 -2.23 3.26
CA LEU A 50 0.15 -3.25 2.31
C LEU A 50 -0.73 -4.50 2.33
N LYS A 51 -1.15 -4.96 3.52
CA LYS A 51 -2.09 -6.09 3.66
C LYS A 51 -3.42 -5.82 2.95
N ARG A 52 -4.01 -4.64 3.16
CA ARG A 52 -5.26 -4.25 2.49
C ARG A 52 -5.10 -4.08 0.97
N CYS A 53 -3.95 -3.58 0.50
CA CYS A 53 -3.66 -3.50 -0.93
C CYS A 53 -3.59 -4.90 -1.56
N HIS A 54 -2.96 -5.85 -0.86
CA HIS A 54 -2.90 -7.24 -1.29
C HIS A 54 -4.30 -7.87 -1.35
N GLU A 55 -5.12 -7.70 -0.31
CA GLU A 55 -6.51 -8.18 -0.28
C GLU A 55 -7.31 -7.64 -1.46
N ARG A 56 -7.26 -6.32 -1.71
CA ARG A 56 -7.93 -5.69 -2.87
C ARG A 56 -7.39 -6.21 -4.20
N ALA A 57 -6.07 -6.43 -4.31
CA ALA A 57 -5.47 -6.98 -5.52
C ALA A 57 -5.97 -8.41 -5.83
N VAL A 58 -6.18 -9.22 -4.78
CA VAL A 58 -6.76 -10.56 -4.91
C VAL A 58 -8.23 -10.49 -5.32
N GLU A 59 -9.02 -9.64 -4.66
CA GLU A 59 -10.43 -9.43 -4.98
C GLU A 59 -10.62 -8.92 -6.41
N ALA A 60 -9.74 -8.04 -6.88
CA ALA A 60 -9.70 -7.53 -8.25
C ALA A 60 -9.14 -8.54 -9.28
N GLY A 61 -8.69 -9.73 -8.85
CA GLY A 61 -8.13 -10.76 -9.73
C GLY A 61 -6.77 -10.40 -10.34
N LEU A 62 -6.05 -9.42 -9.78
CA LEU A 62 -4.74 -8.97 -10.27
C LEU A 62 -3.59 -9.90 -9.83
N ILE A 63 -3.81 -10.68 -8.78
CA ILE A 63 -2.84 -11.64 -8.24
C ILE A 63 -3.55 -12.95 -7.98
N LEU A 64 -2.99 -14.05 -8.52
CA LEU A 64 -3.43 -15.39 -8.17
C LEU A 64 -2.89 -15.74 -6.78
N GLN A 65 -3.78 -16.03 -5.83
CA GLN A 65 -3.36 -16.67 -4.59
C GLN A 65 -3.06 -18.14 -4.88
N ALA A 66 -1.89 -18.60 -4.42
CA ALA A 66 -1.55 -20.02 -4.36
C ALA A 66 -2.26 -20.68 -3.16
#